data_AF-C8P8J5-F1
#
_entry.id   AF-C8P8J5-F1
#
_cell.length_a   1.000
_cell.length_b   1.000
_cell.length_c   1.000
_cell.angle_alpha   90.00
_cell.angle_beta   90.00
_cell.angle_gamma   90.00
#
_symmetry.space_group_name_H-M   'P 1'
#
loop_
_entity.id
_entity.type
_entity.pdbx_description
1 polymer ?
#
loop_
_entity_poly.entity_id
_entity_poly.type
_entity_poly.pdbx_seq_one_letter_code
_entity_poly.pdbx_strand_id
1 'polypeptide(L)'
;MVGPVKFCPNCGAKRRPGSRICAKCGYQFKNYKPAPAAKKSGKKKAMAIVIAVIAVCGLTFAFIKHHQDSSNPAIATSSSSQSTGNSDTDSSATPSANTSATAKLSPGESPKLDAASVIEYARTTGLAGWSSLSGTDFVVGIGKAAGDPTLGKLSDEGQGTAYKVAAASQTGPTPLVYTLDSDGTVNIYRISGDASAGVTPLKRIPKTAIANYLNQHGDADKVRQIGIKLEE
;
A
#
# COMPACT_ATOMS: atom_id res chain seq x y z
N MET A 1 28.14 -12.31 11.11
CA MET A 1 27.18 -12.81 12.13
C MET A 1 25.80 -12.31 11.74
N VAL A 2 24.86 -13.19 11.39
CA VAL A 2 23.51 -12.81 10.94
C VAL A 2 22.63 -12.60 12.15
N GLY A 3 22.08 -11.39 12.33
CA GLY A 3 21.21 -11.05 13.46
C GLY A 3 19.93 -11.89 13.49
N PRO A 4 19.19 -11.91 14.62
CA PRO A 4 17.97 -12.71 14.76
C PRO A 4 16.92 -12.27 13.73
N VAL A 5 16.72 -13.09 12.71
CA VAL A 5 15.69 -12.86 11.68
C VAL A 5 14.30 -12.83 12.32
N LYS A 6 13.63 -11.67 12.23
CA LYS A 6 12.28 -11.44 12.77
C LYS A 6 11.17 -12.06 11.91
N PHE A 7 11.49 -12.44 10.67
CA PHE A 7 10.55 -13.00 9.70
C PHE A 7 11.10 -14.31 9.10
N CYS A 8 10.19 -15.18 8.66
CA CYS A 8 10.53 -16.46 8.06
C CYS A 8 11.10 -16.26 6.66
N PRO A 9 12.33 -16.73 6.35
CA PRO A 9 12.94 -16.53 5.04
C PRO A 9 12.21 -17.29 3.92
N ASN A 10 11.45 -18.34 4.27
CA ASN A 10 10.75 -19.17 3.28
C ASN A 10 9.34 -18.65 2.92
N CYS A 11 8.70 -17.84 3.76
CA CYS A 11 7.31 -17.40 3.49
C CYS A 11 6.99 -15.98 3.96
N GLY A 12 7.97 -15.22 4.45
CA GLY A 12 7.79 -13.86 4.95
C GLY A 12 7.01 -13.74 6.27
N ALA A 13 6.39 -14.82 6.78
CA ALA A 13 5.59 -14.75 8.00
C ALA A 13 6.40 -14.29 9.22
N LYS A 14 5.82 -13.43 10.04
CA LYS A 14 6.43 -12.95 11.29
C LYS A 14 6.76 -14.13 12.21
N ARG A 15 8.02 -14.22 12.63
CA ARG A 15 8.49 -15.27 13.52
C ARG A 15 7.97 -15.01 14.94
N ARG A 16 7.37 -16.02 15.56
CA ARG A 16 7.05 -15.96 16.99
C ARG A 16 8.37 -15.92 17.78
N PRO A 17 8.57 -14.99 18.72
CA PRO A 17 9.77 -14.97 19.56
C PRO A 17 9.98 -16.35 20.20
N GLY A 18 11.17 -16.93 20.05
CA GLY A 18 11.48 -18.28 20.57
C GLY A 18 11.10 -19.47 19.67
N SER A 19 10.34 -19.28 18.59
CA SER A 19 9.92 -20.41 17.74
C SER A 19 11.07 -21.00 16.92
N ARG A 20 11.22 -22.34 16.94
CA ARG A 20 12.16 -23.09 16.11
C ARG A 20 11.62 -23.41 14.72
N ILE A 21 10.30 -23.33 14.54
CA ILE A 21 9.61 -23.67 13.29
C ILE A 21 8.61 -22.56 12.97
N CYS A 22 8.47 -22.22 11.69
CA CYS A 22 7.49 -21.26 11.22
C CYS A 22 6.08 -21.85 11.27
N ALA A 23 5.16 -21.18 11.96
CA ALA A 23 3.76 -21.60 12.10
C ALA A 23 2.93 -21.50 10.81
N LYS A 24 3.47 -20.87 9.77
CA LYS A 24 2.79 -20.69 8.47
C LYS A 24 3.23 -21.70 7.41
N CYS A 25 4.53 -22.02 7.33
CA CYS A 25 5.06 -22.87 6.25
C CYS A 25 5.94 -24.04 6.73
N GLY A 26 6.10 -24.25 8.05
CA GLY A 26 6.88 -25.36 8.58
C GLY A 26 8.41 -25.21 8.47
N TYR A 27 8.92 -24.07 8.01
CA TYR A 27 10.37 -23.84 7.90
C TYR A 27 11.09 -23.90 9.25
N GLN A 28 12.19 -24.65 9.34
CA GLN A 28 12.98 -24.84 10.56
C GLN A 28 14.17 -23.87 10.66
N PHE A 29 14.22 -23.08 11.73
CA PHE A 29 15.30 -22.12 11.97
C PHE A 29 16.52 -22.83 12.60
N LYS A 30 17.51 -23.20 11.77
CA LYS A 30 18.65 -24.05 12.20
C LYS A 30 19.66 -23.41 13.17
N ASN A 31 19.59 -22.09 13.44
CA ASN A 31 20.61 -21.37 14.24
C ASN A 31 20.00 -20.40 15.28
N TYR A 32 19.16 -20.88 16.20
CA TYR A 32 18.58 -20.02 17.24
C TYR A 32 19.41 -20.01 18.53
N LYS A 33 20.09 -18.89 18.81
CA LYS A 33 20.43 -18.48 20.19
C LYS A 33 19.25 -17.67 20.76
N PRO A 34 18.61 -18.09 21.87
CA PRO A 34 17.59 -17.28 22.50
C PRO A 34 18.15 -15.95 22.99
N ALA A 35 17.55 -14.84 22.56
CA ALA A 35 17.83 -13.53 23.13
C ALA A 35 17.20 -13.45 24.54
N PRO A 36 17.90 -12.88 25.54
CA PRO A 36 17.40 -12.80 26.90
C PRO A 36 16.12 -11.95 26.95
N ALA A 37 15.14 -12.43 27.73
CA ALA A 37 13.82 -11.82 27.86
C ALA A 37 13.92 -10.35 28.34
N ALA A 38 13.51 -9.40 27.49
CA ALA A 38 13.44 -7.99 27.86
C ALA A 38 12.27 -7.75 28.84
N LYS A 39 12.61 -7.30 30.06
CA LYS A 39 11.65 -6.89 31.09
C LYS A 39 10.85 -5.67 30.63
N LYS A 40 9.52 -5.74 30.74
CA LYS A 40 8.59 -4.60 30.56
C LYS A 40 8.87 -3.53 31.62
N SER A 41 9.31 -2.34 31.21
CA SER A 41 9.32 -1.14 32.06
C SER A 41 7.99 -0.38 31.91
N GLY A 42 7.47 0.13 33.04
CA GLY A 42 6.06 0.47 33.24
C GLY A 42 5.63 1.85 32.74
N LYS A 43 4.36 1.91 32.32
CA LYS A 43 3.55 3.13 32.12
C LYS A 43 3.20 3.75 33.47
N LYS A 44 3.70 4.95 33.76
CA LYS A 44 3.16 5.84 34.81
C LYS A 44 3.44 7.32 34.48
N LYS A 45 2.79 7.90 33.46
CA LYS A 45 2.51 9.37 33.30
C LYS A 45 1.49 9.56 32.18
N ALA A 46 0.25 9.12 32.37
CA ALA A 46 -0.86 9.38 31.44
C ALA A 46 -2.21 9.44 32.19
N MET A 47 -2.20 9.98 33.40
CA MET A 47 -3.39 10.15 34.26
C MET A 47 -3.38 11.56 34.87
N ALA A 48 -3.36 12.57 34.01
CA ALA A 48 -3.52 13.98 34.40
C ALA A 48 -4.30 14.77 33.35
N ILE A 49 -4.25 14.35 32.07
CA ILE A 49 -4.92 15.06 30.96
C ILE A 49 -6.43 14.73 30.86
N VAL A 50 -6.87 13.56 31.32
CA VAL A 50 -8.28 13.14 31.22
C VAL A 50 -9.21 13.93 32.16
N ILE A 51 -8.73 14.37 33.32
CA ILE A 51 -9.54 15.12 34.30
C ILE A 51 -9.81 16.56 33.81
N ALA A 52 -8.84 17.18 33.11
CA ALA A 52 -9.00 18.53 32.57
C ALA A 52 -10.01 18.60 31.40
N VAL A 53 -10.06 17.56 30.56
CA VAL A 53 -11.02 17.50 29.44
C VAL A 53 -12.47 17.30 29.93
N ILE A 54 -12.68 16.51 30.98
CA ILE A 54 -14.02 16.27 31.55
C ILE A 54 -14.61 17.54 32.18
N ALA A 55 -13.79 18.37 32.83
CA ALA A 55 -14.25 19.64 33.41
C ALA A 55 -14.66 20.66 32.35
N VAL A 56 -13.97 20.71 31.21
CA VAL A 56 -14.30 21.61 30.09
C VAL A 56 -15.54 21.13 29.33
N CYS A 57 -15.69 19.82 29.13
CA CYS A 57 -16.90 19.25 28.49
C CYS A 57 -18.15 19.34 29.39
N GLY A 58 -18.02 19.30 30.71
CA GLY A 58 -19.14 19.45 31.64
C GLY A 58 -19.79 20.85 31.57
N LEU A 59 -19.01 21.89 31.30
CA LEU A 59 -19.50 23.26 31.20
C LEU A 59 -20.20 23.56 29.87
N THR A 60 -19.88 22.87 28.77
CA THR A 60 -20.58 23.05 27.49
C THR A 60 -21.89 22.28 27.41
N PHE A 61 -22.03 21.17 28.15
CA PHE A 61 -23.28 20.37 28.16
C PHE A 61 -24.45 21.04 28.91
N ALA A 62 -24.16 21.94 29.86
CA ALA A 62 -25.18 22.64 30.64
C ALA A 62 -25.91 23.74 29.84
N PHE A 63 -25.33 24.23 28.73
CA PHE A 63 -25.90 25.35 27.96
C PHE A 63 -26.82 24.91 26.79
N ILE A 64 -26.81 23.63 26.40
CA ILE A 64 -27.62 23.12 25.28
C ILE A 64 -29.03 22.66 25.75
N LYS A 65 -29.30 22.67 27.05
CA LYS A 65 -30.55 22.14 27.62
C LYS A 65 -31.72 23.13 27.72
N HIS A 66 -31.76 24.17 26.88
CA HIS A 66 -32.84 25.17 26.92
C HIS A 66 -33.58 25.45 25.60
N HIS A 67 -33.41 24.65 24.54
CA HIS A 67 -34.29 24.75 23.37
C HIS A 67 -34.62 23.38 22.79
N GLN A 68 -35.67 22.76 23.30
CA GLN A 68 -36.42 21.73 22.60
C GLN A 68 -37.91 22.00 22.80
N ASP A 69 -38.55 22.52 21.76
CA ASP A 69 -39.96 22.29 21.53
C ASP A 69 -40.14 21.57 20.18
N SER A 70 -41.00 20.57 20.25
CA SER A 70 -41.38 19.53 19.29
C SER A 70 -41.84 20.05 17.92
N SER A 71 -41.73 19.30 16.80
CA SER A 71 -42.72 18.26 16.44
C SER A 71 -42.36 17.52 15.13
N ASN A 72 -42.66 16.22 15.08
CA ASN A 72 -42.86 15.33 13.90
C ASN A 72 -44.40 15.33 13.58
N PRO A 73 -45.00 14.77 12.48
CA PRO A 73 -44.49 13.71 11.60
C PRO A 73 -44.90 13.65 10.10
N ALA A 74 -44.36 12.62 9.41
CA ALA A 74 -45.06 11.63 8.56
C ALA A 74 -44.95 11.63 7.00
N ILE A 75 -44.40 10.49 6.50
CA ILE A 75 -44.84 9.59 5.40
C ILE A 75 -44.54 9.92 3.91
N ALA A 76 -43.85 8.97 3.24
CA ALA A 76 -44.26 8.16 2.07
C ALA A 76 -43.01 7.44 1.48
N THR A 77 -42.82 6.12 1.63
CA THR A 77 -43.29 5.00 0.77
C THR A 77 -43.35 5.29 -0.73
N SER A 78 -42.44 4.66 -1.49
CA SER A 78 -42.66 4.18 -2.87
C SER A 78 -41.61 3.13 -3.25
N SER A 79 -42.05 2.11 -3.99
CA SER A 79 -41.37 0.85 -4.30
C SER A 79 -40.99 0.72 -5.78
N SER A 80 -40.26 -0.38 -6.10
CA SER A 80 -40.07 -1.05 -7.42
C SER A 80 -39.05 -0.42 -8.40
N SER A 81 -38.22 -1.12 -9.20
CA SER A 81 -38.21 -2.48 -9.82
C SER A 81 -36.74 -2.87 -10.14
N GLN A 82 -36.18 -4.08 -9.96
CA GLN A 82 -36.32 -5.38 -10.66
C GLN A 82 -35.89 -5.43 -12.15
N SER A 83 -34.84 -6.21 -12.43
CA SER A 83 -34.58 -6.98 -13.69
C SER A 83 -33.32 -7.86 -13.49
N THR A 84 -33.46 -9.19 -13.29
CA THR A 84 -33.22 -10.28 -14.30
C THR A 84 -31.79 -10.27 -14.87
N GLY A 85 -30.90 -11.22 -14.62
CA GLY A 85 -31.03 -12.67 -14.78
C GLY A 85 -30.47 -13.06 -16.15
N ASN A 86 -29.31 -13.72 -16.20
CA ASN A 86 -29.00 -14.84 -17.11
C ASN A 86 -27.63 -15.46 -16.77
N SER A 87 -27.66 -16.79 -16.68
CA SER A 87 -26.51 -17.70 -16.63
C SER A 87 -26.20 -18.13 -18.06
N ASP A 88 -24.93 -18.35 -18.40
CA ASP A 88 -24.57 -19.31 -19.44
C ASP A 88 -23.22 -19.97 -19.13
N THR A 89 -23.17 -21.22 -19.56
CA THR A 89 -22.34 -22.32 -19.10
C THR A 89 -21.26 -22.63 -20.16
N ASP A 90 -20.03 -22.86 -19.68
CA ASP A 90 -19.02 -23.84 -20.12
C ASP A 90 -18.76 -24.14 -21.62
N SER A 91 -17.50 -23.99 -22.08
CA SER A 91 -16.71 -25.06 -22.78
C SER A 91 -15.45 -24.53 -23.51
N SER A 92 -14.29 -25.03 -23.05
CA SER A 92 -13.14 -25.66 -23.75
C SER A 92 -12.54 -25.18 -25.10
N ALA A 93 -11.19 -25.12 -25.09
CA ALA A 93 -10.16 -25.23 -26.17
C ALA A 93 -10.06 -24.06 -27.20
N THR A 94 -8.91 -23.52 -27.63
CA THR A 94 -7.47 -23.86 -27.67
C THR A 94 -6.68 -22.54 -27.96
N PRO A 95 -5.35 -22.46 -27.82
CA PRO A 95 -4.62 -21.19 -27.77
C PRO A 95 -4.32 -20.64 -29.17
N SER A 96 -4.59 -19.36 -29.40
CA SER A 96 -3.98 -18.61 -30.50
C SER A 96 -3.79 -17.16 -30.10
N ALA A 97 -2.55 -16.73 -30.26
CA ALA A 97 -2.06 -15.39 -29.98
C ALA A 97 -2.66 -14.35 -30.93
N ASN A 98 -2.65 -13.10 -30.44
CA ASN A 98 -2.94 -11.84 -31.13
C ASN A 98 -4.41 -11.58 -31.47
N THR A 99 -5.10 -10.85 -30.59
CA THR A 99 -5.61 -9.50 -30.87
C THR A 99 -6.19 -8.91 -29.58
N SER A 100 -5.84 -7.67 -29.31
CA SER A 100 -6.29 -6.83 -28.19
C SER A 100 -7.79 -6.98 -27.89
N ALA A 101 -8.08 -7.63 -26.76
CA ALA A 101 -9.35 -7.51 -26.07
C ALA A 101 -9.07 -7.00 -24.66
N THR A 102 -9.97 -6.15 -24.20
CA THR A 102 -10.07 -5.37 -22.95
C THR A 102 -9.93 -6.21 -21.67
N ALA A 103 -8.82 -6.93 -21.52
CA ALA A 103 -8.56 -7.77 -20.36
C ALA A 103 -8.24 -6.88 -19.17
N LYS A 104 -9.12 -6.91 -18.16
CA LYS A 104 -8.93 -6.21 -16.89
C LYS A 104 -7.58 -6.59 -16.28
N LEU A 105 -6.88 -5.61 -15.75
CA LEU A 105 -5.67 -5.79 -14.95
C LEU A 105 -6.01 -6.60 -13.71
N SER A 106 -5.23 -7.64 -13.43
CA SER A 106 -5.22 -8.34 -12.16
C SER A 106 -3.88 -8.13 -11.44
N PRO A 107 -3.86 -7.88 -10.12
CA PRO A 107 -2.63 -7.79 -9.35
C PRO A 107 -1.82 -9.09 -9.41
N GLY A 108 -0.49 -8.97 -9.47
CA GLY A 108 0.41 -10.13 -9.43
C GLY A 108 0.56 -10.88 -10.74
N GLU A 109 0.02 -10.37 -11.86
CA GLU A 109 0.24 -10.93 -13.21
C GLU A 109 1.73 -10.98 -13.56
N SER A 110 2.49 -9.93 -13.22
CA SER A 110 3.96 -9.92 -13.28
C SER A 110 4.55 -8.77 -12.45
N PRO A 111 5.81 -8.85 -12.01
CA PRO A 111 6.48 -7.75 -11.29
C PRO A 111 6.48 -6.44 -12.08
N LYS A 112 6.75 -6.50 -13.39
CA LYS A 112 6.73 -5.34 -14.28
C LYS A 112 5.35 -4.70 -14.41
N LEU A 113 4.30 -5.51 -14.55
CA LEU A 113 2.94 -4.98 -14.65
C LEU A 113 2.45 -4.39 -13.31
N ASP A 114 2.85 -4.99 -12.19
CA ASP A 114 2.56 -4.45 -10.86
C ASP A 114 3.24 -3.08 -10.66
N ALA A 115 4.52 -2.96 -11.03
CA ALA A 115 5.24 -1.69 -10.98
C ALA A 115 4.62 -0.65 -11.92
N ALA A 116 4.30 -1.02 -13.16
CA ALA A 116 3.60 -0.17 -14.11
C ALA A 116 2.24 0.33 -13.57
N SER A 117 1.49 -0.52 -12.88
CA SER A 117 0.22 -0.17 -12.26
C SER A 117 0.40 0.90 -11.17
N VAL A 118 1.44 0.78 -10.35
CA VAL A 118 1.75 1.80 -9.31
C VAL A 118 2.11 3.14 -9.96
N ILE A 119 2.94 3.13 -10.99
CA ILE A 119 3.38 4.33 -11.72
C ILE A 119 2.18 5.06 -12.32
N GLU A 120 1.34 4.33 -13.07
CA GLU A 120 0.20 4.93 -13.75
C GLU A 120 -0.86 5.42 -12.77
N TYR A 121 -1.11 4.69 -11.69
CA TYR A 121 -2.02 5.13 -10.63
C TYR A 121 -1.55 6.43 -9.98
N ALA A 122 -0.27 6.50 -9.59
CA ALA A 122 0.28 7.68 -8.93
C ALA A 122 0.22 8.92 -9.83
N ARG A 123 0.48 8.74 -11.13
CA ARG A 123 0.45 9.78 -12.15
C ARG A 123 -0.97 10.28 -12.40
N THR A 124 -1.91 9.37 -12.65
CA THR A 124 -3.31 9.69 -12.99
C THR A 124 -4.08 10.28 -11.82
N THR A 125 -3.75 9.90 -10.58
CA THR A 125 -4.34 10.50 -9.37
C THR A 125 -3.68 11.81 -8.95
N GLY A 126 -2.66 12.27 -9.69
CA GLY A 126 -2.03 13.57 -9.47
C GLY A 126 -1.17 13.63 -8.20
N LEU A 127 -0.59 12.52 -7.76
CA LEU A 127 0.26 12.51 -6.55
C LEU A 127 1.49 13.41 -6.76
N ALA A 128 1.79 14.23 -5.74
CA ALA A 128 2.85 15.22 -5.82
C ALA A 128 4.21 14.60 -6.22
N GLY A 129 4.81 15.12 -7.29
CA GLY A 129 6.06 14.61 -7.87
C GLY A 129 5.90 13.44 -8.84
N TRP A 130 4.78 12.71 -8.79
CA TRP A 130 4.49 11.60 -9.70
C TRP A 130 3.76 12.04 -10.96
N SER A 131 2.94 13.10 -10.87
CA SER A 131 2.23 13.67 -12.03
C SER A 131 3.14 14.27 -13.09
N SER A 132 4.37 14.65 -12.73
CA SER A 132 5.39 15.14 -13.66
C SER A 132 6.09 14.03 -14.44
N LEU A 133 5.85 12.75 -14.12
CA LEU A 133 6.30 11.65 -14.94
C LEU A 133 5.55 11.68 -16.28
N SER A 134 6.30 11.70 -17.36
CA SER A 134 5.77 11.66 -18.73
C SER A 134 6.41 10.52 -19.51
N GLY A 135 5.74 10.10 -20.58
CA GLY A 135 6.16 8.96 -21.39
C GLY A 135 5.79 7.60 -20.78
N THR A 136 6.41 6.57 -21.33
CA THR A 136 6.19 5.15 -20.96
C THR A 136 7.47 4.42 -20.58
N ASP A 137 8.61 5.08 -20.74
CA ASP A 137 9.94 4.48 -20.62
C ASP A 137 10.47 4.83 -19.23
N PHE A 138 10.31 3.88 -18.31
CA PHE A 138 10.69 4.03 -16.91
C PHE A 138 11.66 2.94 -16.49
N VAL A 139 12.54 3.30 -15.57
CA VAL A 139 13.46 2.37 -14.91
C VAL A 139 12.99 2.17 -13.48
N VAL A 140 12.82 0.91 -13.08
CA VAL A 140 12.41 0.54 -11.72
C VAL A 140 13.50 -0.30 -11.08
N GLY A 141 14.28 0.34 -10.21
CA GLY A 141 15.35 -0.32 -9.47
C GLY A 141 14.96 -0.62 -8.02
N ILE A 142 15.43 -1.74 -7.47
CA ILE A 142 15.32 -1.98 -6.03
C ILE A 142 16.20 -0.98 -5.28
N GLY A 143 15.63 -0.31 -4.28
CA GLY A 143 16.21 0.78 -3.50
C GLY A 143 17.38 0.40 -2.58
N LYS A 144 18.16 -0.65 -2.88
CA LYS A 144 19.49 -0.86 -2.28
C LYS A 144 20.54 -0.09 -3.08
N ALA A 145 20.34 1.20 -3.30
CA ALA A 145 21.42 2.03 -3.81
C ALA A 145 22.43 2.20 -2.67
N ALA A 146 23.61 1.60 -2.81
CA ALA A 146 24.76 1.92 -1.98
C ALA A 146 24.95 3.45 -2.02
N GLY A 147 24.62 4.16 -0.94
CA GLY A 147 24.71 5.62 -0.86
C GLY A 147 23.43 6.38 -0.49
N ASP A 148 22.24 5.73 -0.47
CA ASP A 148 20.98 6.39 -0.06
C ASP A 148 20.42 5.80 1.25
N PRO A 149 20.80 6.38 2.42
CA PRO A 149 20.44 5.84 3.73
C PRO A 149 18.92 5.94 4.01
N THR A 150 18.21 6.83 3.31
CA THR A 150 16.78 7.05 3.46
C THR A 150 15.96 5.87 2.95
N LEU A 151 16.39 5.24 1.87
CA LEU A 151 15.74 4.06 1.28
C LEU A 151 16.02 2.75 2.00
N GLY A 152 17.24 2.63 2.53
CA GLY A 152 17.58 1.55 3.45
C GLY A 152 16.59 1.49 4.60
N LYS A 153 16.28 2.63 5.23
CA LYS A 153 15.32 2.71 6.34
C LYS A 153 13.90 2.26 5.96
N LEU A 154 13.40 2.66 4.79
CA LEU A 154 12.07 2.20 4.32
C LEU A 154 12.02 0.67 4.18
N SER A 155 13.11 0.06 3.70
CA SER A 155 13.19 -1.39 3.55
C SER A 155 13.49 -2.12 4.88
N ASP A 156 14.28 -1.51 5.77
CA ASP A 156 14.76 -2.10 7.02
C ASP A 156 13.71 -2.04 8.15
N GLU A 157 12.83 -1.03 8.16
CA GLU A 157 11.78 -0.86 9.18
C GLU A 157 10.59 -1.82 9.00
N GLY A 158 10.66 -2.73 8.03
CA GLY A 158 9.58 -3.67 7.73
C GLY A 158 8.40 -3.03 7.00
N GLN A 159 8.62 -1.89 6.34
CA GLN A 159 7.63 -1.22 5.49
C GLN A 159 7.65 -1.74 4.03
N GLY A 160 8.12 -2.98 3.81
CA GLY A 160 8.17 -3.60 2.48
C GLY A 160 9.45 -3.31 1.69
N THR A 161 9.60 -3.94 0.52
CA THR A 161 10.73 -3.67 -0.38
C THR A 161 10.57 -2.30 -1.01
N ALA A 162 11.56 -1.41 -0.89
CA ALA A 162 11.53 -0.10 -1.54
C ALA A 162 11.99 -0.19 -3.01
N TYR A 163 11.27 0.49 -3.90
CA TYR A 163 11.54 0.58 -5.33
C TYR A 163 11.69 2.05 -5.71
N LYS A 164 12.75 2.36 -6.47
CA LYS A 164 12.95 3.65 -7.12
C LYS A 164 12.30 3.63 -8.49
N VAL A 165 11.66 4.72 -8.87
CA VAL A 165 11.12 4.95 -10.21
C VAL A 165 11.76 6.22 -10.78
N ALA A 166 12.28 6.13 -11.99
CA ALA A 166 12.76 7.28 -12.77
C ALA A 166 12.33 7.13 -14.24
N ALA A 167 12.13 8.26 -14.93
CA ALA A 167 11.99 8.26 -16.38
C ALA A 167 13.35 8.03 -17.04
N ALA A 168 13.43 7.16 -18.05
CA ALA A 168 14.69 6.73 -18.67
C ALA A 168 15.50 7.90 -19.29
N SER A 169 14.82 8.97 -19.71
CA SER A 169 15.43 10.14 -20.35
C SER A 169 15.76 11.30 -19.40
N GLN A 170 15.41 11.21 -18.11
CA GLN A 170 15.63 12.30 -17.16
C GLN A 170 16.98 12.16 -16.43
N THR A 171 17.92 13.05 -16.74
CA THR A 171 19.09 13.35 -15.91
C THR A 171 18.70 14.35 -14.82
N GLY A 172 18.25 13.83 -13.67
CA GLY A 172 17.81 14.59 -12.48
C GLY A 172 16.29 14.86 -12.49
N PRO A 173 15.52 14.28 -11.55
CA PRO A 173 15.26 14.84 -10.20
C PRO A 173 15.29 13.73 -9.12
N THR A 174 14.84 14.02 -7.88
CA THR A 174 14.81 13.04 -6.79
C THR A 174 14.04 11.78 -7.21
N PRO A 175 14.60 10.56 -6.98
CA PRO A 175 13.93 9.34 -7.37
C PRO A 175 12.58 9.25 -6.64
N LEU A 176 11.54 8.92 -7.40
CA LEU A 176 10.23 8.61 -6.82
C LEU A 176 10.31 7.23 -6.19
N VAL A 177 9.59 7.05 -5.09
CA VAL A 177 9.73 5.84 -4.28
C VAL A 177 8.38 5.30 -3.87
N TYR A 178 8.23 4.00 -4.03
CA TYR A 178 7.17 3.26 -3.35
C TYR A 178 7.77 2.06 -2.62
N THR A 179 7.07 1.56 -1.61
CA THR A 179 7.35 0.26 -1.01
C THR A 179 6.22 -0.71 -1.26
N LEU A 180 6.56 -1.99 -1.30
CA LEU A 180 5.60 -3.08 -1.38
C LEU A 180 5.68 -3.96 -0.14
N ASP A 181 4.64 -3.89 0.68
CA ASP A 181 4.44 -4.76 1.83
C ASP A 181 4.13 -6.20 1.38
N SER A 182 4.44 -7.17 2.23
CA SER A 182 4.18 -8.60 1.94
C SER A 182 2.69 -8.93 1.80
N ASP A 183 1.80 -8.09 2.32
CA ASP A 183 0.35 -8.24 2.19
C ASP A 183 -0.19 -7.65 0.87
N GLY A 184 0.68 -7.17 -0.02
CA GLY A 184 0.31 -6.55 -1.28
C GLY A 184 -0.10 -5.08 -1.13
N THR A 185 0.15 -4.45 0.01
CA THR A 185 -0.05 -3.01 0.17
C THR A 185 1.10 -2.22 -0.43
N VAL A 186 0.77 -1.22 -1.24
CA VAL A 186 1.70 -0.26 -1.80
C VAL A 186 1.67 1.00 -0.94
N ASN A 187 2.85 1.45 -0.52
CA ASN A 187 3.01 2.77 0.09
C ASN A 187 3.79 3.66 -0.89
N ILE A 188 3.20 4.78 -1.31
CA ILE A 188 3.77 5.71 -2.29
C ILE A 188 4.31 6.92 -1.53
N TYR A 189 5.53 7.33 -1.85
CA TYR A 189 6.24 8.39 -1.16
C TYR A 189 6.72 9.50 -2.12
N ARG A 190 7.08 10.63 -1.52
CA ARG A 190 7.89 11.68 -2.14
C ARG A 190 9.20 11.81 -1.37
N ILE A 191 10.32 11.86 -2.10
CA ILE A 191 11.62 12.25 -1.55
C ILE A 191 11.81 13.74 -1.77
N SER A 192 12.04 14.48 -0.67
CA SER A 192 12.38 15.90 -0.72
C SER A 192 13.74 16.11 -1.41
N GLY A 193 13.88 17.24 -2.13
CA GLY A 193 15.05 17.56 -2.97
C GLY A 193 16.40 17.47 -2.25
N ASP A 194 16.38 17.62 -0.93
CA ASP A 194 17.47 17.37 -0.01
C ASP A 194 17.27 16.02 0.69
N ALA A 195 18.24 15.10 0.50
CA ALA A 195 18.25 13.80 1.16
C ALA A 195 18.14 13.88 2.71
N SER A 196 18.40 15.07 3.27
CA SER A 196 18.26 15.44 4.68
C SER A 196 16.82 15.64 5.16
N ALA A 197 15.90 16.08 4.29
CA ALA A 197 14.51 16.38 4.69
C ALA A 197 13.59 15.16 4.77
N GLY A 198 14.11 13.98 4.41
CA GLY A 198 13.42 12.72 4.63
C GLY A 198 12.36 12.37 3.59
N VAL A 199 11.54 11.38 3.95
CA VAL A 199 10.56 10.74 3.07
C VAL A 199 9.16 11.12 3.53
N THR A 200 8.33 11.63 2.62
CA THR A 200 6.93 11.98 2.93
C THR A 200 5.99 10.92 2.36
N PRO A 201 5.19 10.22 3.19
CA PRO A 201 4.18 9.29 2.70
C PRO A 201 3.02 10.04 2.03
N LEU A 202 2.67 9.64 0.82
CA LEU A 202 1.57 10.25 0.05
C LEU A 202 0.32 9.37 0.06
N LYS A 203 0.49 8.05 -0.10
CA LYS A 203 -0.64 7.13 -0.23
C LYS A 203 -0.29 5.74 0.29
N ARG A 204 -1.24 5.10 0.96
CA ARG A 204 -1.21 3.67 1.29
C ARG A 204 -2.42 3.00 0.65
N ILE A 205 -2.20 2.03 -0.22
CA ILE A 205 -3.28 1.43 -1.02
C ILE A 205 -2.95 -0.04 -1.40
N PRO A 206 -3.89 -0.98 -1.29
CA PRO A 206 -3.70 -2.35 -1.79
C PRO A 206 -3.54 -2.39 -3.30
N LYS A 207 -2.69 -3.29 -3.82
CA LYS A 207 -2.55 -3.52 -5.28
C LYS A 207 -3.89 -3.79 -5.98
N THR A 208 -4.81 -4.49 -5.32
CA THR A 208 -6.16 -4.75 -5.83
C THR A 208 -6.96 -3.47 -6.06
N ALA A 209 -6.85 -2.49 -5.17
CA ALA A 209 -7.52 -1.21 -5.31
C ALA A 209 -6.90 -0.36 -6.43
N ILE A 210 -5.57 -0.44 -6.63
CA ILE A 210 -4.89 0.18 -7.77
C ILE A 210 -5.42 -0.41 -9.08
N ALA A 211 -5.41 -1.73 -9.24
CA ALA A 211 -5.87 -2.40 -10.46
C ALA A 211 -7.34 -2.08 -10.75
N ASN A 212 -8.21 -2.10 -9.72
CA ASN A 212 -9.62 -1.73 -9.87
C ASN A 212 -9.81 -0.29 -10.35
N TYR A 213 -9.06 0.66 -9.78
CA TYR A 213 -9.11 2.05 -10.21
C TYR A 213 -8.73 2.18 -11.70
N LEU A 214 -7.60 1.60 -12.10
CA LEU A 214 -7.09 1.70 -13.47
C LEU A 214 -8.02 1.02 -14.49
N ASN A 215 -8.61 -0.11 -14.10
CA ASN A 215 -9.65 -0.78 -14.91
C ASN A 215 -10.89 0.10 -15.09
N GLN A 216 -11.34 0.79 -14.05
CA GLN A 216 -12.51 1.67 -14.11
C GLN A 216 -12.25 2.95 -14.92
N HIS A 217 -10.99 3.40 -15.00
CA HIS A 217 -10.59 4.60 -15.73
C HIS A 217 -10.10 4.31 -17.16
N GLY A 218 -10.12 3.04 -17.59
CA GLY A 218 -9.69 2.66 -18.95
C GLY A 218 -8.18 2.73 -19.17
N ASP A 219 -7.38 2.70 -18.10
CA ASP A 219 -5.92 2.84 -18.16
C ASP A 219 -5.19 1.49 -18.29
N ALA A 220 -5.92 0.38 -18.44
CA ALA A 220 -5.36 -0.97 -18.53
C ALA A 220 -4.33 -1.12 -19.66
N ASP A 221 -4.61 -0.57 -20.83
CA ASP A 221 -3.70 -0.67 -21.99
C ASP A 221 -2.42 0.15 -21.78
N LYS A 222 -2.52 1.31 -21.14
CA LYS A 222 -1.34 2.14 -20.79
C LYS A 222 -0.43 1.40 -19.83
N VAL A 223 -1.00 0.76 -18.81
CA VAL A 223 -0.25 -0.06 -17.85
C VAL A 223 0.48 -1.20 -18.56
N ARG A 224 -0.17 -1.88 -19.51
CA ARG A 224 0.48 -2.95 -20.30
C ARG A 224 1.60 -2.39 -21.17
N GLN A 225 1.41 -1.24 -21.82
CA GLN A 225 2.46 -0.58 -22.60
C GLN A 225 3.67 -0.19 -21.75
N ILE A 226 3.42 0.41 -20.57
CA ILE A 226 4.48 0.74 -19.61
C ILE A 226 5.21 -0.55 -19.17
N GLY A 227 4.47 -1.61 -18.81
CA GLY A 227 5.05 -2.87 -18.35
C GLY A 227 5.95 -3.56 -19.38
N ILE A 228 5.63 -3.44 -20.69
CA ILE A 228 6.47 -3.98 -21.79
C ILE A 228 7.81 -3.24 -21.86
N LYS A 229 7.80 -1.93 -21.64
CA LYS A 229 8.95 -1.03 -21.77
C LYS A 229 9.73 -0.86 -20.46
N LEU A 230 9.22 -1.41 -19.36
CA LEU A 230 9.80 -1.26 -18.05
C LEU A 230 11.13 -2.02 -17.96
N GLU A 231 12.18 -1.27 -17.61
CA GLU A 231 13.50 -1.81 -17.29
C GLU A 231 13.60 -2.06 -15.77
N GLU A 232 14.14 -3.21 -15.38
CA GLU A 232 14.34 -3.65 -13.98
C GLU A 232 15.83 -3.63 -13.60
#